data_AF-A0A2N0M1D5-F1
#
_entry.id   AF-A0A2N0M1D5-F1
#
_cell.length_a   1.000
_cell.length_b   1.000
_cell.length_c   1.000
_cell.angle_alpha   90.00
_cell.angle_beta   90.00
_cell.angle_gamma   90.00
#
_symmetry.space_group_name_H-M   'P 1'
#
loop_
_entity.id
_entity.type
_entity.pdbx_description
1 polymer ?
#
loop_
_entity_poly.entity_id
_entity_poly.type
_entity_poly.pdbx_seq_one_letter_code
_entity_poly.pdbx_strand_id
1 'polypeptide(L)' 'MEKLIDIANRAVADYGFRQAVLYGSADIARRWELTEEEAALLSGPVLAELSALPIPVQPADILAEQARVSEMIKGLITS' A
#
# COMPACT_ATOMS: atom_id res chain seq x y z
N MET A 1 6.00 5.95 -8.63
CA MET A 1 6.23 5.02 -7.50
C MET A 1 6.05 5.65 -6.14
N GLU A 2 6.50 6.89 -5.90
CA GLU A 2 6.21 7.62 -4.65
C GLU A 2 4.72 7.55 -4.27
N LYS A 3 3.81 7.65 -5.25
CA LYS A 3 2.37 7.46 -5.05
C LYS A 3 2.00 6.12 -4.42
N LEU A 4 2.62 5.01 -4.84
CA LEU A 4 2.36 3.69 -4.24
C LEU A 4 2.85 3.61 -2.80
N ILE A 5 4.03 4.17 -2.54
CA ILE A 5 4.60 4.25 -1.20
C ILE A 5 3.72 5.11 -0.29
N ASP A 6 3.23 6.25 -0.78
CA ASP A 6 2.31 7.13 -0.04
C ASP A 6 0.97 6.45 0.27
N ILE A 7 0.38 5.75 -0.71
CA ILE A 7 -0.84 4.96 -0.52
C ILE A 7 -0.59 3.87 0.52
N ALA A 8 0.50 3.11 0.40
CA ALA A 8 0.82 2.03 1.31
C ALA A 8 1.09 2.55 2.73
N ASN A 9 1.86 3.63 2.88
CA ASN A 9 2.16 4.23 4.17
C ASN A 9 0.90 4.75 4.85
N ARG A 10 -0.01 5.37 4.09
CA ARG A 10 -1.31 5.77 4.60
C ARG A 10 -2.15 4.56 5.01
N ALA A 11 -2.15 3.49 4.23
CA ALA A 11 -2.88 2.26 4.56
C ALA A 11 -2.31 1.52 5.77
N VAL A 12 -1.02 1.63 6.05
CA VAL A 12 -0.42 1.12 7.29
C VAL A 12 -0.90 1.93 8.50
N ALA A 13 -0.94 3.25 8.39
CA ALA A 13 -1.28 4.15 9.51
C ALA A 13 -2.79 4.30 9.76
N ASP A 14 -3.62 4.13 8.72
CA ASP A 14 -5.07 4.33 8.77
C ASP A 14 -5.78 3.07 8.28
N TYR A 15 -6.36 2.33 9.22
CA TYR A 15 -7.09 1.10 8.91
C TYR A 15 -8.32 1.35 8.02
N GLY A 16 -9.03 2.46 8.20
CA GLY A 16 -10.17 2.81 7.36
C GLY A 16 -9.75 3.06 5.92
N PHE A 17 -8.65 3.79 5.73
CA PHE A 17 -8.06 3.95 4.40
C PHE A 17 -7.58 2.62 3.82
N ARG A 18 -6.98 1.74 4.63
CA ARG A 18 -6.60 0.38 4.20
C ARG A 18 -7.79 -0.40 3.66
N GLN A 19 -8.95 -0.35 4.32
CA GLN A 19 -10.16 -1.01 3.81
C GLN A 19 -10.57 -0.48 2.43
N ALA A 20 -10.46 0.83 2.21
CA ALA A 20 -10.72 1.42 0.90
C ALA A 20 -9.74 0.93 -0.18
N VAL A 21 -8.47 0.71 0.16
CA VAL A 21 -7.49 0.11 -0.77
C VAL A 21 -7.82 -1.37 -1.02
N LEU A 22 -8.08 -2.15 0.04
CA LEU A 22 -8.32 -3.59 -0.04
C LEU A 22 -9.54 -3.95 -0.89
N TYR A 23 -10.62 -3.16 -0.82
CA TYR A 23 -11.87 -3.44 -1.52
C TYR A 23 -12.15 -2.50 -2.69
N GLY A 24 -11.30 -1.48 -2.90
CA GLY A 24 -11.50 -0.42 -3.89
C GLY A 24 -10.21 0.01 -4.57
N SER A 25 -9.23 -0.88 -4.74
CA SER A 25 -7.91 -0.58 -5.33
C SER A 25 -7.99 0.11 -6.69
N ALA A 26 -8.96 -0.26 -7.54
CA ALA A 26 -9.19 0.39 -8.84
C ALA A 26 -9.62 1.86 -8.70
N ASP A 27 -10.48 2.18 -7.72
CA ASP A 27 -10.89 3.55 -7.43
C ASP A 27 -9.75 4.37 -6.83
N ILE A 28 -8.94 3.76 -5.96
CA ILE A 28 -7.73 4.39 -5.44
C ILE A 28 -6.76 4.70 -6.59
N ALA A 29 -6.49 3.73 -7.47
CA ALA A 29 -5.60 3.90 -8.61
C ALA A 29 -6.05 5.06 -9.51
N ARG A 30 -7.35 5.12 -9.82
CA ARG A 30 -7.93 6.21 -10.62
C ARG A 30 -7.81 7.57 -9.91
N ARG A 31 -8.15 7.65 -8.62
CA ARG A 31 -8.11 8.91 -7.86
C ARG A 31 -6.70 9.45 -7.65
N TRP A 32 -5.72 8.57 -7.60
CA TRP A 32 -4.31 8.92 -7.46
C TRP A 32 -3.59 9.05 -8.80
N GLU A 33 -4.31 8.86 -9.92
CA GLU A 33 -3.76 8.91 -11.28
C GLU A 33 -2.53 8.01 -11.41
N LEU A 34 -2.67 6.76 -10.97
CA LEU A 34 -1.65 5.74 -11.13
C LEU A 34 -1.56 5.34 -12.61
N THR A 35 -0.35 5.03 -13.06
CA THR A 35 -0.17 4.36 -14.36
C THR A 35 -0.77 2.95 -14.32
N GLU A 36 -0.94 2.32 -15.49
CA GLU A 36 -1.40 0.92 -15.55
C GLU A 36 -0.46 -0.03 -14.78
N GLU A 37 0.84 0.19 -14.88
CA GLU A 37 1.86 -0.54 -14.14
C GLU A 37 1.71 -0.34 -12.62
N GLU A 38 1.57 0.91 -12.16
CA GLU A 38 1.37 1.20 -10.75
C GLU A 38 0.06 0.61 -10.23
N ALA A 39 -1.02 0.64 -11.02
CA ALA A 39 -2.30 0.04 -10.68
C ALA A 39 -2.22 -1.49 -10.58
N ALA A 40 -1.45 -2.14 -11.45
CA ALA A 40 -1.18 -3.58 -11.40
C ALA A 40 -0.40 -3.94 -10.12
N LEU A 41 0.61 -3.15 -9.76
CA LEU A 41 1.35 -3.34 -8.51
C LEU A 41 0.46 -3.11 -7.27
N LEU A 42 -0.38 -2.06 -7.29
CA LEU A 42 -1.32 -1.76 -6.20
C LEU A 42 -2.33 -2.89 -5.98
N SER A 43 -2.86 -3.46 -7.06
CA SER A 43 -3.89 -4.52 -7.00
C SER A 43 -3.33 -5.93 -6.84
N GLY A 44 -2.03 -6.12 -7.01
CA GLY A 44 -1.34 -7.39 -6.81
C GLY A 44 -0.49 -7.41 -5.54
N PRO A 45 0.85 -7.34 -5.66
CA PRO A 45 1.77 -7.56 -4.53
C PRO A 45 1.57 -6.57 -3.38
N VAL A 46 1.25 -5.30 -3.66
CA VAL A 46 1.03 -4.31 -2.59
C VAL A 46 -0.27 -4.59 -1.84
N LEU A 47 -1.34 -4.98 -2.55
CA LEU A 47 -2.61 -5.38 -1.91
C LEU A 47 -2.41 -6.58 -0.98
N ALA A 48 -1.67 -7.58 -1.46
CA ALA A 48 -1.35 -8.79 -0.70
C ALA A 48 -0.61 -8.43 0.59
N GLU A 49 0.41 -7.58 0.51
CA GLU A 49 1.15 -7.11 1.68
C GLU A 49 0.26 -6.36 2.67
N LEU A 50 -0.55 -5.41 2.18
CA LEU A 50 -1.46 -4.64 3.04
C LEU A 50 -2.51 -5.54 3.73
N SER A 51 -2.95 -6.62 3.07
CA SER A 51 -3.91 -7.56 3.62
C SER A 51 -3.34 -8.45 4.73
N ALA A 52 -2.02 -8.66 4.75
CA ALA A 52 -1.34 -9.50 5.73
C ALA A 52 -1.01 -8.76 7.03
N LEU A 53 -1.11 -7.43 7.05
CA LEU A 53 -0.82 -6.60 8.21
C LEU A 53 -1.80 -6.85 9.37
N PRO A 54 -1.36 -6.66 10.64
CA PRO A 54 -2.24 -6.69 11.81
C PRO A 54 -3.46 -5.76 11.69
N ILE A 55 -4.57 -6.11 12.35
CA ILE A 55 -5.83 -5.37 12.31
C ILE A 55 -6.20 -4.84 13.71
N PRO A 56 -6.03 -3.53 13.99
CA PRO A 56 -5.18 -2.57 13.27
C PRO A 56 -3.69 -2.76 13.60
N VAL A 57 -2.80 -2.16 12.79
CA VAL A 57 -1.39 -1.98 13.15
C VAL A 57 -1.33 -1.11 14.40
N GLN A 58 -0.54 -1.50 15.40
CA GLN A 58 -0.42 -0.73 16.63
C GLN A 58 0.39 0.55 16.39
N PRO A 59 0.09 1.67 17.06
CA PRO A 59 0.80 2.94 16.83
C PRO A 59 2.33 2.84 16.95
N ALA A 60 2.83 2.00 17.87
CA ALA A 60 4.26 1.78 18.07
C ALA A 60 4.95 1.10 16.86
N ASP A 61 4.19 0.34 16.08
CA ASP A 61 4.70 -0.47 14.97
C ASP A 61 4.53 0.22 13.60
N ILE A 62 3.74 1.31 13.52
CA ILE A 62 3.41 2.00 12.26
C ILE A 62 4.69 2.37 11.49
N LEU A 63 5.67 2.99 12.13
CA LEU A 63 6.90 3.42 11.45
C LEU A 63 7.71 2.24 10.91
N ALA A 64 7.76 1.14 11.66
CA ALA A 64 8.48 -0.07 11.24
C ALA A 64 7.78 -0.74 10.05
N GLU A 65 6.45 -0.86 10.08
CA GLU A 65 5.68 -1.43 8.98
C GLU A 65 5.70 -0.55 7.74
N GLN A 66 5.62 0.79 7.89
CA GLN A 66 5.76 1.72 6.77
C GLN A 66 7.12 1.56 6.08
N ALA A 67 8.21 1.48 6.85
CA ALA A 67 9.54 1.25 6.31
C ALA A 67 9.63 -0.10 5.57
N ARG A 68 9.15 -1.18 6.20
CA ARG A 68 9.19 -2.53 5.61
C ARG A 68 8.41 -2.62 4.30
N VAL A 69 7.19 -2.10 4.26
CA VAL A 69 6.33 -2.11 3.06
C VAL A 69 6.92 -1.21 1.97
N SER A 70 7.48 -0.05 2.34
CA SER A 70 8.15 0.85 1.39
C SER A 70 9.36 0.19 0.72
N GLU A 71 10.20 -0.51 1.49
CA GLU A 71 11.35 -1.23 0.95
C GLU A 71 10.94 -2.38 0.02
N MET A 72 9.87 -3.11 0.37
CA MET A 72 9.30 -4.13 -0.52
C MET A 72 8.85 -3.52 -1.85
N ILE A 73 8.12 -2.39 -1.83
CA ILE A 73 7.67 -1.71 -3.05
C ILE A 73 8.85 -1.27 -3.91
N LYS A 74 9.93 -0.74 -3.32
CA LYS A 74 11.15 -0.39 -4.05
C LYS A 74 11.81 -1.61 -4.69
N GLY A 75 11.79 -2.76 -4.01
CA GLY A 75 12.35 -4.02 -4.51
C GLY A 75 11.63 -4.56 -5.75
N LEU A 76 10.32 -4.34 -5.88
CA LEU A 76 9.53 -4.78 -7.04
C LEU A 76 9.94 -4.12 -8.36
N ILE A 77 10.58 -2.96 -8.30
CA ILE A 77 11.02 -2.17 -9.46
C ILE A 77 12.34 -2.70 -10.03
N THR A 78 13.11 -3.39 -9.21
CA THR A 78 14.49 -3.80 -9.55
C THR A 78 14.57 -5.25 -10.00
N SER A 79 13.43 -5.95 -10.05
CA SER A 79 13.33 -7.38 -10.40
C SER A 79 12.86 -7.61 -11.84
#